data_AF-A0A1G9KJY3-F1
#
_entry.id   AF-A0A1G9KJY3-F1
#
_cell.length_a   1.000
_cell.length_b   1.000
_cell.length_c   1.000
_cell.angle_alpha   90.00
_cell.angle_beta   90.00
_cell.angle_gamma   90.00
#
_symmetry.space_group_name_H-M   'P 1'
#
loop_
_entity.id
_entity.type
_entity.pdbx_description
1 polymer ?
#
loop_
_entity_poly.entity_id
_entity_poly.type
_entity_poly.pdbx_seq_one_letter_code
_entity_poly.pdbx_strand_id
1 'polypeptide(L)'
;MLTDEATTYASWFATLSDPTRVRLLHHVASSSTPVTVGELTTLLGVSQSTCSHHVRKLAEVGFLHIQREGTTTLVTVNPACCTGLPHAADAVMGALSSGTVTPVAGVTIRTMTTADWTDVRRIYGEGIASGNATFETEVPSRRTLESKWLPDHRWIAVVDGKIAGWAAATPVSPRECYAGVIETSIYVADASQGRGVGKTLLHHQVSAADADDMWTLQAVIFPENRASIALHHKAGFRTVGLRERIAKHHGEWRDTVLLERRRP
;
A
#
# COMPACT_ATOMS: atom_id res chain seq x y z
N MET A 1 13.44 -7.71 -15.18
CA MET A 1 12.50 -6.85 -14.42
C MET A 1 13.05 -6.54 -13.03
N LEU A 2 13.31 -7.51 -12.15
CA LEU A 2 13.83 -7.26 -10.78
C LEU A 2 15.19 -6.51 -10.71
N THR A 3 16.10 -6.78 -11.65
CA THR A 3 17.43 -6.12 -11.71
C THR A 3 17.36 -4.64 -12.10
N ASP A 4 16.26 -4.24 -12.75
CA ASP A 4 16.08 -2.89 -13.30
C ASP A 4 15.59 -1.92 -12.21
N GLU A 5 14.67 -2.37 -11.34
CA GLU A 5 14.17 -1.58 -10.21
C GLU A 5 15.24 -1.32 -9.15
N ALA A 6 16.01 -2.35 -8.75
CA ALA A 6 17.09 -2.18 -7.78
C ALA A 6 18.17 -1.20 -8.26
N THR A 7 18.52 -1.27 -9.55
CA THR A 7 19.46 -0.32 -10.19
C THR A 7 18.87 1.09 -10.23
N THR A 8 17.58 1.21 -10.54
CA THR A 8 16.84 2.49 -10.51
C THR A 8 16.88 3.11 -9.12
N TYR A 9 16.54 2.37 -8.07
CA TYR A 9 16.57 2.89 -6.69
C TYR A 9 17.98 3.22 -6.22
N ALA A 10 18.99 2.40 -6.55
CA ALA A 10 20.38 2.73 -6.25
C ALA A 10 20.80 4.05 -6.90
N SER A 11 20.37 4.31 -8.15
CA SER A 11 20.62 5.59 -8.83
C SER A 11 19.92 6.76 -8.15
N TRP A 12 18.72 6.55 -7.62
CA TRP A 12 17.98 7.56 -6.85
C TRP A 12 18.71 7.91 -5.57
N PHE A 13 19.09 6.92 -4.76
CA PHE A 13 19.83 7.16 -3.52
C PHE A 13 21.20 7.79 -3.78
N ALA A 14 21.94 7.32 -4.79
CA ALA A 14 23.21 7.93 -5.19
C ALA A 14 23.02 9.39 -5.59
N THR A 15 21.96 9.71 -6.33
CA THR A 15 21.63 11.10 -6.68
C THR A 15 21.24 11.91 -5.45
N LEU A 16 20.38 11.40 -4.56
CA LEU A 16 19.93 12.14 -3.37
C LEU A 16 20.97 12.23 -2.25
N SER A 17 22.12 11.55 -2.36
CA SER A 17 23.22 11.62 -1.39
C SER A 17 23.90 13.01 -1.28
N ASP A 18 23.61 13.92 -2.20
CA ASP A 18 24.14 15.30 -2.20
C ASP A 18 23.10 16.28 -1.60
N PRO A 19 23.46 17.02 -0.53
CA PRO A 19 22.53 17.92 0.14
C PRO A 19 22.04 19.08 -0.74
N THR A 20 22.84 19.51 -1.73
CA THR A 20 22.42 20.56 -2.68
C THR A 20 21.29 20.07 -3.56
N ARG A 21 21.33 18.80 -3.98
CA ARG A 21 20.26 18.19 -4.80
C ARG A 21 18.97 18.01 -4.01
N VAL A 22 19.06 17.66 -2.72
CA VAL A 22 17.90 17.58 -1.82
C VAL A 22 17.26 18.95 -1.63
N ARG A 23 18.06 19.99 -1.35
CA ARG A 23 17.57 21.38 -1.21
C ARG A 23 16.96 21.91 -2.50
N LEU A 24 17.59 21.62 -3.64
CA LEU A 24 17.06 22.00 -4.96
C LEU A 24 15.69 21.38 -5.18
N LEU A 25 15.57 20.07 -4.98
CA LEU A 25 14.28 19.36 -5.11
C LEU A 25 13.22 19.94 -4.20
N HIS A 26 13.55 20.23 -2.94
CA HIS A 26 12.61 20.83 -2.00
C HIS A 26 12.10 22.19 -2.50
N HIS A 27 12.97 23.06 -3.03
CA HIS A 27 12.57 24.36 -3.56
C HIS A 27 11.69 24.24 -4.81
N VAL A 28 12.03 23.35 -5.75
CA VAL A 28 11.18 23.13 -6.92
C VAL A 28 9.84 22.50 -6.52
N ALA A 29 9.83 21.55 -5.58
CA ALA A 29 8.62 20.87 -5.10
C ALA A 29 7.66 21.78 -4.33
N SER A 30 8.21 22.78 -3.63
CA SER A 30 7.43 23.74 -2.83
C SER A 30 6.95 24.92 -3.65
N SER A 31 7.35 25.03 -4.92
CA SER A 31 6.90 26.08 -5.83
C SER A 31 5.61 25.66 -6.54
N SER A 32 4.62 26.56 -6.56
CA SER A 32 3.38 26.36 -7.31
C SER A 32 3.51 26.62 -8.82
N THR A 33 4.65 27.15 -9.26
CA THR A 33 4.95 27.49 -10.66
C THR A 33 6.32 26.94 -11.07
N PRO A 34 6.58 26.70 -12.38
CA PRO A 34 7.90 26.34 -12.87
C PRO A 34 8.97 27.33 -12.40
N VAL A 35 10.10 26.81 -11.93
CA VAL A 35 11.21 27.63 -11.40
C VAL A 35 12.33 27.67 -12.43
N THR A 36 12.93 28.83 -12.64
CA THR A 36 14.06 28.97 -13.55
C THR A 36 15.36 28.48 -12.91
N VAL A 37 16.32 28.02 -13.72
CA VAL A 37 17.68 27.69 -13.22
C VAL A 37 18.35 28.90 -12.56
N GLY A 38 18.08 30.13 -13.02
CA GLY A 38 18.61 31.36 -12.43
C GLY A 38 18.09 31.61 -11.01
N GLU A 39 16.79 31.43 -10.78
CA GLU A 39 16.19 31.53 -9.44
C GLU A 39 16.76 30.47 -8.50
N LEU A 40 16.88 29.22 -8.96
CA LEU A 40 17.47 28.13 -8.16
C LEU A 40 18.92 28.42 -7.79
N THR A 41 19.70 29.00 -8.71
CA THR A 41 21.09 29.39 -8.47
C THR A 41 21.18 30.40 -7.31
N THR A 42 20.32 31.42 -7.34
CA THR A 42 20.24 32.45 -6.29
C THR A 42 19.81 31.87 -4.95
N LEU A 43 18.76 31.03 -4.94
CA LEU A 43 18.22 30.43 -3.71
C LEU A 43 19.19 29.45 -3.03
N LEU A 44 19.93 28.67 -3.82
CA LEU A 44 20.84 27.66 -3.31
C LEU A 44 22.21 28.25 -2.92
N GLY A 45 22.55 29.44 -3.40
CA GLY A 45 23.84 30.08 -3.16
C GLY A 45 25.00 29.37 -3.87
N VAL A 46 24.74 28.79 -5.05
CA VAL A 46 25.73 28.06 -5.86
C VAL A 46 25.98 28.76 -7.19
N SER A 47 27.00 28.35 -7.95
CA SER A 47 27.19 28.89 -9.30
C SER A 47 26.12 28.35 -10.27
N GLN A 48 25.83 29.10 -11.34
CA GLN A 48 24.88 28.69 -12.37
C GLN A 48 25.28 27.36 -13.04
N SER A 49 26.59 27.13 -13.23
CA SER A 49 27.12 25.87 -13.75
C SER A 49 26.87 24.69 -12.81
N THR A 50 27.04 24.90 -11.50
CA THR A 50 26.76 23.90 -10.46
C THR A 50 25.27 23.60 -10.37
N CYS A 51 24.42 24.63 -10.36
CA CYS A 51 22.97 24.46 -10.37
C CYS A 51 22.51 23.69 -11.60
N SER A 52 22.99 24.06 -12.79
CA SER A 52 22.65 23.37 -14.04
C SER A 52 23.08 21.90 -14.04
N HIS A 53 24.25 21.60 -13.46
CA HIS A 53 24.72 20.23 -13.29
C HIS A 53 23.79 19.40 -12.39
N HIS A 54 23.38 19.96 -11.24
CA HIS A 54 22.45 19.30 -10.32
C HIS A 54 21.06 19.09 -10.92
N VAL A 55 20.51 20.10 -11.62
CA VAL A 55 19.23 20.00 -12.33
C VAL A 55 19.27 18.86 -13.35
N ARG A 56 20.35 18.77 -14.14
CA ARG A 56 20.51 17.69 -15.13
C ARG A 56 20.57 16.31 -14.47
N LYS A 57 21.36 16.16 -13.41
CA LYS A 57 21.47 14.89 -12.66
C LYS A 57 20.13 14.43 -12.09
N LEU A 58 19.34 15.37 -11.57
CA LEU A 58 18.02 15.10 -11.02
C LEU A 58 17.01 14.75 -12.13
N ALA A 59 17.09 15.38 -13.30
CA ALA A 59 16.25 15.03 -14.44
C ALA A 59 16.63 13.67 -15.06
N GLU A 60 17.93 13.32 -15.12
CA GLU A 60 18.42 12.03 -15.62
C GLU A 60 17.82 10.83 -14.86
N VAL A 61 17.64 10.96 -13.54
CA VAL A 61 17.00 9.92 -12.71
C VAL A 61 15.49 10.10 -12.56
N GLY A 62 14.92 11.11 -13.23
CA GLY A 62 13.48 11.33 -13.33
C GLY A 62 12.83 12.17 -12.24
N PHE A 63 13.58 12.81 -11.33
CA PHE A 63 12.99 13.66 -10.28
C PHE A 63 12.45 15.00 -10.78
N LEU A 64 13.02 15.53 -11.87
CA LEU A 64 12.66 16.83 -12.44
C LEU A 64 12.29 16.69 -13.91
N HIS A 65 11.33 17.51 -14.35
CA HIS A 65 11.11 17.82 -15.76
C HIS A 65 11.80 19.13 -16.11
N ILE A 66 12.43 19.18 -17.28
CA ILE A 66 13.12 20.37 -17.79
C ILE A 66 12.43 20.80 -19.08
N GLN A 67 11.98 22.05 -19.13
CA GLN A 67 11.41 22.67 -20.32
C GLN A 67 12.23 23.92 -20.70
N ARG A 68 12.51 24.10 -21.99
CA ARG A 68 13.15 25.32 -22.49
C ARG A 68 12.10 26.28 -23.04
N GLU A 69 12.09 27.50 -22.54
CA GLU A 69 11.30 28.62 -23.05
C GLU A 69 12.24 29.76 -23.43
N GLY A 70 12.48 29.91 -24.74
CA GLY A 70 13.46 30.86 -25.26
C GLY A 70 14.87 30.57 -24.73
N THR A 71 15.47 31.54 -24.05
CA THR A 71 16.79 31.42 -23.42
C THR A 71 16.73 30.87 -21.99
N THR A 72 15.53 30.69 -21.44
CA THR A 72 15.32 30.29 -20.04
C THR A 72 15.01 28.81 -19.95
N THR A 73 15.60 28.16 -18.94
CA THR A 73 15.30 26.76 -18.62
C THR A 73 14.40 26.74 -17.39
N LEU A 74 13.18 26.27 -17.58
CA LEU A 74 12.17 26.05 -16.55
C LEU A 74 12.29 24.62 -16.02
N VAL A 75 12.12 24.50 -14.72
CA VAL A 75 12.28 23.26 -13.96
C VAL A 75 11.02 23.04 -13.13
N THR A 76 10.45 21.85 -13.24
CA THR A 76 9.31 21.40 -12.44
C THR A 76 9.61 20.04 -11.82
N VAL A 77 8.95 19.70 -10.72
CA VAL A 77 9.05 18.34 -10.17
C VAL A 77 8.28 17.37 -11.05
N ASN A 78 8.81 16.16 -11.22
CA ASN A 78 8.05 15.07 -11.80
C ASN A 78 6.99 14.58 -10.80
N PRO A 79 5.68 14.73 -11.08
CA PRO A 79 4.63 14.34 -10.14
C PRO A 79 4.63 12.83 -9.82
N ALA A 80 5.18 12.00 -10.71
CA ALA A 80 5.33 10.57 -10.48
C ALA A 80 6.30 10.22 -9.34
N CYS A 81 7.27 11.11 -9.03
CA CYS A 81 8.18 10.91 -7.91
C CYS A 81 7.49 11.13 -6.55
N CYS A 82 6.49 12.00 -6.50
CA CYS A 82 5.71 12.28 -5.29
C CYS A 82 4.85 11.09 -4.86
N THR A 83 4.53 10.18 -5.79
CA THR A 83 3.73 8.97 -5.52
C THR A 83 4.55 7.68 -5.48
N GLY A 84 5.78 7.68 -6.03
CA GLY A 84 6.65 6.49 -6.14
C GLY A 84 7.74 6.33 -5.08
N LEU A 85 8.15 7.40 -4.39
CA LEU A 85 9.16 7.32 -3.32
C LEU A 85 8.80 6.41 -2.12
N PRO A 86 7.52 6.26 -1.72
CA PRO A 86 7.14 5.26 -0.71
C PRO A 86 7.49 3.82 -1.12
N HIS A 87 7.52 3.51 -2.43
CA HIS A 87 7.82 2.16 -2.94
C HIS A 87 9.31 1.83 -2.89
N ALA A 88 10.20 2.83 -2.91
CA ALA A 88 11.64 2.60 -2.85
C ALA A 88 12.08 2.04 -1.48
N ALA A 89 11.49 2.56 -0.40
CA ALA A 89 11.76 2.06 0.96
C ALA A 89 11.22 0.64 1.13
N ASP A 90 9.98 0.37 0.69
CA ASP A 90 9.41 -0.98 0.76
C ASP A 90 10.20 -1.98 -0.09
N ALA A 91 10.60 -1.57 -1.29
CA ALA A 91 11.44 -2.36 -2.17
C ALA A 91 12.77 -2.76 -1.48
N VAL A 92 13.49 -1.79 -0.92
CA VAL A 92 14.75 -2.01 -0.19
C VAL A 92 14.53 -2.86 1.06
N MET A 93 13.38 -2.73 1.74
CA MET A 93 13.04 -3.48 2.96
C MET A 93 12.43 -4.87 2.68
N GLY A 94 12.49 -5.36 1.43
CA GLY A 94 12.15 -6.74 1.08
C GLY A 94 10.81 -6.94 0.36
N ALA A 95 10.12 -5.87 -0.05
CA ALA A 95 8.87 -5.93 -0.80
C ALA A 95 9.05 -6.06 -2.33
N LEU A 96 10.30 -6.12 -2.84
CA LEU A 96 10.66 -6.28 -4.26
C LEU A 96 10.12 -7.56 -4.94
N SER A 97 9.32 -8.37 -4.27
CA SER A 97 8.77 -9.59 -4.86
C SER A 97 7.44 -9.29 -5.53
N SER A 98 7.44 -8.99 -6.83
CA SER A 98 6.28 -9.20 -7.71
C SER A 98 6.02 -10.71 -7.87
N GLY A 99 5.73 -11.39 -6.77
CA GLY A 99 5.47 -12.82 -6.76
C GLY A 99 3.98 -13.04 -6.72
N THR A 100 3.38 -13.55 -7.80
CA THR A 100 1.97 -13.96 -7.80
C THR A 100 1.67 -14.80 -6.57
N VAL A 101 0.71 -14.37 -5.76
CA VAL A 101 0.24 -15.10 -4.58
C VAL A 101 -0.52 -16.33 -5.06
N THR A 102 0.18 -17.44 -5.29
CA THR A 102 -0.49 -18.68 -5.73
C THR A 102 -1.19 -19.37 -4.55
N PRO A 103 -2.43 -19.87 -4.71
CA PRO A 103 -3.08 -20.74 -3.75
C PRO A 103 -2.19 -21.91 -3.32
N VAL A 104 -2.31 -22.32 -2.05
CA VAL A 104 -1.61 -23.50 -1.53
C VAL A 104 -2.55 -24.70 -1.53
N ALA A 105 -2.05 -25.87 -1.92
CA ALA A 105 -2.80 -27.12 -1.86
C ALA A 105 -3.26 -27.43 -0.42
N GLY A 106 -4.47 -27.97 -0.27
CA GLY A 106 -5.05 -28.29 1.05
C GLY A 106 -5.84 -27.16 1.70
N VAL A 107 -5.89 -25.96 1.10
CA VAL A 107 -6.80 -24.87 1.50
C VAL A 107 -7.92 -24.75 0.47
N THR A 108 -9.16 -24.99 0.87
CA THR A 108 -10.34 -24.78 0.01
C THR A 108 -11.05 -23.48 0.37
N ILE A 109 -11.51 -22.74 -0.63
CA ILE A 109 -12.27 -21.49 -0.43
C ILE A 109 -13.71 -21.71 -0.89
N ARG A 110 -14.66 -21.17 -0.12
CA ARG A 110 -16.08 -21.14 -0.46
C ARG A 110 -16.75 -19.88 0.03
N THR A 111 -17.93 -19.56 -0.51
CA THR A 111 -18.78 -18.49 0.00
C THR A 111 -19.14 -18.73 1.47
N MET A 112 -19.18 -17.64 2.23
CA MET A 112 -19.67 -17.63 3.61
C MET A 112 -21.18 -17.89 3.64
N THR A 113 -21.61 -18.69 4.60
CA THR A 113 -23.02 -19.02 4.86
C THR A 113 -23.41 -18.63 6.28
N THR A 114 -24.71 -18.68 6.58
CA THR A 114 -25.21 -18.43 7.94
C THR A 114 -24.64 -19.39 9.00
N ALA A 115 -24.25 -20.61 8.62
CA ALA A 115 -23.68 -21.58 9.56
C ALA A 115 -22.27 -21.19 10.06
N ASP A 116 -21.56 -20.31 9.34
CA ASP A 116 -20.15 -20.01 9.60
C ASP A 116 -19.95 -18.92 10.67
N TRP A 117 -21.01 -18.23 11.08
CA TRP A 117 -20.92 -17.05 11.95
C TRP A 117 -20.24 -17.30 13.29
N THR A 118 -20.43 -18.49 13.86
CA THR A 118 -19.77 -18.88 15.11
C THR A 118 -18.25 -18.86 14.94
N ASP A 119 -17.72 -19.48 13.88
CA ASP A 119 -16.29 -19.52 13.60
C ASP A 119 -15.74 -18.18 13.12
N VAL A 120 -16.48 -17.44 12.30
CA VAL A 120 -16.09 -16.09 11.85
C VAL A 120 -15.86 -15.18 13.05
N ARG A 121 -16.80 -15.16 14.00
CA ARG A 121 -16.69 -14.32 15.21
C ARG A 121 -15.60 -14.82 16.15
N ARG A 122 -15.41 -16.14 16.28
CA ARG A 122 -14.29 -16.71 17.05
C ARG A 122 -12.94 -16.24 16.49
N ILE A 123 -12.72 -16.38 15.18
CA ILE A 123 -11.49 -15.97 14.49
C ILE A 123 -11.30 -14.45 14.55
N TYR A 124 -12.37 -13.67 14.49
CA TYR A 124 -12.30 -12.22 14.71
C TYR A 124 -11.77 -11.92 16.12
N GLY A 125 -12.28 -12.64 17.14
CA GLY A 125 -11.82 -12.53 18.52
C GLY A 125 -10.34 -12.90 18.71
N GLU A 126 -9.86 -13.95 18.05
CA GLU A 126 -8.43 -14.30 18.01
C GLU A 126 -7.61 -13.14 17.43
N GLY A 127 -8.08 -12.52 16.35
CA GLY A 127 -7.46 -11.33 15.77
C GLY A 127 -7.40 -10.15 16.73
N ILE A 128 -8.47 -9.85 17.48
CA ILE A 128 -8.46 -8.82 18.53
C ILE A 128 -7.44 -9.17 19.61
N ALA A 129 -7.44 -10.42 20.09
CA ALA A 129 -6.54 -10.88 21.15
C ALA A 129 -5.06 -10.77 20.76
N SER A 130 -4.73 -10.87 19.46
CA SER A 130 -3.36 -10.66 18.96
C SER A 130 -2.85 -9.21 19.13
N GLY A 131 -3.75 -8.25 19.31
CA GLY A 131 -3.45 -6.82 19.41
C GLY A 131 -2.97 -6.17 18.09
N ASN A 132 -2.82 -6.93 17.00
CA ASN A 132 -2.18 -6.45 15.76
C ASN A 132 -3.03 -6.67 14.49
N ALA A 133 -4.34 -6.92 14.64
CA ALA A 133 -5.25 -7.14 13.52
C ALA A 133 -6.26 -5.99 13.31
N THR A 134 -6.74 -5.34 14.37
CA THR A 134 -7.80 -4.34 14.30
C THR A 134 -7.73 -3.35 15.47
N PHE A 135 -8.38 -2.20 15.31
CA PHE A 135 -8.65 -1.26 16.41
C PHE A 135 -9.88 -1.62 17.25
N GLU A 136 -10.71 -2.57 16.78
CA GLU A 136 -11.86 -3.04 17.54
C GLU A 136 -11.40 -3.71 18.84
N THR A 137 -12.05 -3.35 19.94
CA THR A 137 -11.74 -3.90 21.28
C THR A 137 -12.69 -5.03 21.68
N GLU A 138 -13.81 -5.18 20.96
CA GLU A 138 -14.80 -6.23 21.16
C GLU A 138 -15.19 -6.84 19.82
N VAL A 139 -15.57 -8.12 19.81
CA VAL A 139 -16.00 -8.81 18.59
C VAL A 139 -17.34 -8.23 18.12
N PRO A 140 -17.41 -7.63 16.92
CA PRO A 140 -18.64 -7.03 16.43
C PRO A 140 -19.79 -8.04 16.34
N SER A 141 -21.02 -7.53 16.44
CA SER A 141 -22.21 -8.34 16.25
C SER A 141 -22.32 -8.82 14.80
N ARG A 142 -22.96 -9.97 14.58
CA ARG A 142 -23.28 -10.47 13.24
C ARG A 142 -23.97 -9.40 12.39
N ARG A 143 -25.00 -8.75 12.94
CA ARG A 143 -25.77 -7.70 12.26
C ARG A 143 -24.88 -6.55 11.79
N THR A 144 -23.94 -6.13 12.63
CA THR A 144 -22.97 -5.07 12.30
C THR A 144 -22.11 -5.47 11.10
N LEU A 145 -21.54 -6.68 11.14
CA LEU A 145 -20.70 -7.19 10.04
C LEU A 145 -21.52 -7.39 8.76
N GLU A 146 -22.75 -7.92 8.85
CA GLU A 146 -23.65 -8.10 7.71
C GLU A 146 -24.02 -6.78 7.03
N SER A 147 -24.23 -5.70 7.79
CA SER A 147 -24.52 -4.38 7.25
C SER A 147 -23.32 -3.70 6.59
N LYS A 148 -22.10 -4.06 7.02
CA LYS A 148 -20.85 -3.46 6.54
C LYS A 148 -20.32 -4.19 5.31
N TRP A 149 -20.29 -5.52 5.35
CA TRP A 149 -19.64 -6.32 4.32
C TRP A 149 -20.47 -6.39 3.05
N LEU A 150 -19.81 -6.45 1.89
CA LEU A 150 -20.47 -6.75 0.62
C LEU A 150 -20.92 -8.24 0.62
N PRO A 151 -22.18 -8.58 0.28
CA PRO A 151 -22.65 -9.96 0.30
C PRO A 151 -21.82 -10.94 -0.54
N ASP A 152 -21.45 -10.52 -1.75
CA ASP A 152 -20.76 -11.38 -2.74
C ASP A 152 -19.24 -11.42 -2.57
N HIS A 153 -18.70 -10.70 -1.58
CA HIS A 153 -17.26 -10.70 -1.26
C HIS A 153 -17.00 -11.19 0.18
N ARG A 154 -17.61 -12.31 0.58
CA ARG A 154 -17.42 -12.95 1.89
C ARG A 154 -17.04 -14.42 1.70
N TRP A 155 -15.85 -14.78 2.15
CA TRP A 155 -15.23 -16.07 1.85
C TRP A 155 -14.75 -16.75 3.11
N ILE A 156 -14.86 -18.07 3.13
CA ILE A 156 -14.36 -18.97 4.18
C ILE A 156 -13.25 -19.82 3.60
N ALA A 157 -12.13 -19.90 4.31
CA ALA A 157 -11.09 -20.88 4.07
C ALA A 157 -11.28 -22.09 4.98
N VAL A 158 -11.24 -23.27 4.39
CA VAL A 158 -11.35 -24.55 5.09
C VAL A 158 -10.05 -25.34 4.89
N VAL A 159 -9.55 -25.91 5.98
CA VAL A 159 -8.39 -26.79 6.00
C VAL A 159 -8.73 -28.00 6.87
N ASP A 160 -8.49 -29.21 6.36
CA ASP A 160 -8.82 -30.48 7.05
C ASP A 160 -10.28 -30.52 7.57
N GLY A 161 -11.21 -29.98 6.79
CA GLY A 161 -12.64 -29.90 7.15
C GLY A 161 -13.01 -28.86 8.21
N LYS A 162 -12.06 -28.05 8.70
CA LYS A 162 -12.29 -27.00 9.71
C LYS A 162 -12.14 -25.60 9.12
N ILE A 163 -12.93 -24.66 9.61
CA ILE A 163 -12.80 -23.24 9.23
C ILE A 163 -11.49 -22.68 9.79
N ALA A 164 -10.60 -22.33 8.88
CA ALA A 164 -9.23 -21.93 9.14
C ALA A 164 -9.00 -20.42 8.97
N GLY A 165 -9.95 -19.71 8.35
CA GLY A 165 -9.87 -18.26 8.14
C GLY A 165 -11.06 -17.75 7.34
N TRP A 166 -11.17 -16.44 7.22
CA TRP A 166 -12.19 -15.78 6.41
C TRP A 166 -11.65 -14.50 5.78
N ALA A 167 -12.28 -14.09 4.69
CA ALA A 167 -12.05 -12.80 4.04
C ALA A 167 -13.38 -12.08 3.78
N ALA A 168 -13.38 -10.77 3.93
CA ALA A 168 -14.54 -9.93 3.65
C ALA A 168 -14.10 -8.60 3.00
N ALA A 169 -15.00 -7.97 2.25
CA ALA A 169 -14.80 -6.63 1.71
C ALA A 169 -15.91 -5.66 2.13
N THR A 170 -15.59 -4.38 2.24
CA THR A 170 -16.50 -3.28 2.60
C THR A 170 -16.30 -2.11 1.64
N PRO A 171 -17.34 -1.38 1.21
CA PRO A 171 -17.16 -0.14 0.45
C PRO A 171 -16.38 0.91 1.27
N VAL A 172 -15.39 1.57 0.67
CA VAL A 172 -14.63 2.64 1.37
C VAL A 172 -15.51 3.88 1.61
N SER A 173 -16.48 4.13 0.73
CA SER A 173 -17.36 5.30 0.82
C SER A 173 -18.72 4.99 0.19
N PRO A 174 -19.82 5.55 0.73
CA PRO A 174 -21.15 5.43 0.14
C PRO A 174 -21.35 6.37 -1.07
N ARG A 175 -20.46 7.34 -1.30
CA ARG A 175 -20.56 8.27 -2.43
C ARG A 175 -20.29 7.53 -3.74
N GLU A 176 -21.14 7.76 -4.74
CA GLU A 176 -21.08 7.11 -6.06
C GLU A 176 -19.72 7.23 -6.76
N CYS A 177 -19.02 8.35 -6.59
CA CYS A 177 -17.67 8.54 -7.15
C CYS A 177 -16.60 7.58 -6.61
N TYR A 178 -16.91 6.80 -5.57
CA TYR A 178 -16.07 5.75 -5.00
C TYR A 178 -16.61 4.34 -5.29
N ALA A 179 -17.58 4.19 -6.20
CA ALA A 179 -18.04 2.87 -6.63
C ALA A 179 -16.84 2.02 -7.12
N GLY A 180 -16.81 0.75 -6.70
CA GLY A 180 -15.69 -0.16 -6.97
C GLY A 180 -14.44 0.05 -6.10
N VAL A 181 -14.46 0.98 -5.13
CA VAL A 181 -13.37 1.14 -4.15
C VAL A 181 -13.75 0.46 -2.83
N ILE A 182 -13.06 -0.62 -2.51
CA ILE A 182 -13.36 -1.49 -1.36
C ILE A 182 -12.16 -1.61 -0.41
N GLU A 183 -12.42 -1.71 0.88
CA GLU A 183 -11.46 -2.11 1.89
C GLU A 183 -11.61 -3.61 2.16
N THR A 184 -10.49 -4.33 2.19
CA THR A 184 -10.45 -5.77 2.41
C THR A 184 -9.97 -6.12 3.81
N SER A 185 -10.50 -7.22 4.35
CA SER A 185 -10.12 -7.79 5.63
C SER A 185 -9.91 -9.28 5.49
N ILE A 186 -8.82 -9.80 6.05
CA ILE A 186 -8.46 -11.22 6.05
C ILE A 186 -8.03 -11.62 7.45
N TYR A 187 -8.65 -12.65 7.99
CA TYR A 187 -8.31 -13.20 9.29
C TYR A 187 -8.05 -14.70 9.17
N VAL A 188 -7.01 -15.16 9.86
CA VAL A 188 -6.59 -16.56 9.89
C VAL A 188 -6.68 -17.02 11.33
N ALA A 189 -7.28 -18.17 11.57
CA ALA A 189 -7.32 -18.78 12.89
C ALA A 189 -5.90 -19.03 13.40
N ASP A 190 -5.65 -18.85 14.69
CA ASP A 190 -4.30 -18.97 15.26
C ASP A 190 -3.67 -20.34 15.00
N ALA A 191 -4.46 -21.41 15.15
CA ALA A 191 -4.04 -22.78 14.88
C ALA A 191 -3.74 -23.07 13.38
N SER A 192 -4.03 -22.13 12.48
CA SER A 192 -3.87 -22.28 11.03
C SER A 192 -2.86 -21.30 10.43
N GLN A 193 -2.16 -20.52 11.26
CA GLN A 193 -1.07 -19.66 10.80
C GLN A 193 0.05 -20.47 10.14
N GLY A 194 0.78 -19.87 9.20
CA GLY A 194 1.87 -20.53 8.47
C GLY A 194 1.43 -21.62 7.46
N ARG A 195 0.15 -21.99 7.40
CA ARG A 195 -0.37 -23.03 6.48
C ARG A 195 -0.80 -22.51 5.10
N GLY A 196 -0.49 -21.26 4.78
CA GLY A 196 -0.87 -20.65 3.51
C GLY A 196 -2.33 -20.16 3.40
N VAL A 197 -3.10 -20.19 4.50
CA VAL A 197 -4.52 -19.79 4.51
C VAL A 197 -4.72 -18.35 4.06
N GLY A 198 -4.00 -17.39 4.67
CA GLY A 198 -4.08 -15.98 4.29
C GLY A 198 -3.67 -15.74 2.83
N LYS A 199 -2.68 -16.51 2.34
CA LYS A 199 -2.23 -16.47 0.94
C LYS A 199 -3.36 -16.87 -0.01
N THR A 200 -4.00 -18.01 0.24
CA THR A 200 -5.11 -18.51 -0.58
C THR A 200 -6.34 -17.59 -0.52
N LEU A 201 -6.68 -17.05 0.66
CA LEU A 201 -7.78 -16.09 0.81
C LEU A 201 -7.52 -14.80 0.03
N LEU A 202 -6.33 -14.22 0.16
CA LEU A 202 -5.99 -12.97 -0.52
C LEU A 202 -6.01 -13.14 -2.04
N HIS A 203 -5.45 -14.24 -2.55
CA HIS A 203 -5.53 -14.55 -3.98
C HIS A 203 -6.98 -14.62 -4.46
N HIS A 204 -7.82 -15.39 -3.76
CA HIS A 204 -9.23 -15.54 -4.14
C HIS A 204 -9.97 -14.20 -4.09
N GLN A 205 -9.76 -13.39 -3.04
CA GLN A 205 -10.40 -12.08 -2.90
C GLN A 205 -10.00 -11.13 -4.03
N VAL A 206 -8.72 -11.11 -4.41
CA VAL A 206 -8.23 -10.32 -5.54
C VAL A 206 -8.88 -10.78 -6.85
N SER A 207 -8.90 -12.09 -7.12
CA SER A 207 -9.51 -12.63 -8.34
C SER A 207 -11.01 -12.35 -8.42
N ALA A 208 -11.74 -12.49 -7.31
CA ALA A 208 -13.17 -12.19 -7.27
C ALA A 208 -13.44 -10.69 -7.49
N ALA A 209 -12.66 -9.82 -6.85
CA ALA A 209 -12.80 -8.38 -7.01
C ALA A 209 -12.49 -7.92 -8.46
N ASP A 210 -11.48 -8.52 -9.12
CA ASP A 210 -11.18 -8.23 -10.52
C ASP A 210 -12.30 -8.68 -11.48
N ALA A 211 -12.95 -9.80 -11.16
CA ALA A 211 -14.08 -10.34 -11.94
C ALA A 211 -15.35 -9.50 -11.79
N ASP A 212 -15.55 -8.88 -10.63
CA ASP A 212 -16.68 -8.00 -10.32
C ASP A 212 -16.38 -6.51 -10.60
N ASP A 213 -15.36 -6.23 -11.41
CA ASP A 213 -14.94 -4.88 -11.83
C ASP A 213 -14.66 -3.90 -10.67
N MET A 214 -14.20 -4.42 -9.52
CA MET A 214 -13.77 -3.58 -8.40
C MET A 214 -12.47 -2.85 -8.78
N TRP A 215 -12.55 -1.52 -8.87
CA TRP A 215 -11.44 -0.67 -9.28
C TRP A 215 -10.24 -0.70 -8.32
N THR A 216 -10.48 -0.62 -7.01
CA THR A 216 -9.40 -0.52 -6.01
C THR A 216 -9.73 -1.33 -4.76
N LEU A 217 -8.76 -2.14 -4.32
CA LEU A 217 -8.76 -2.82 -3.02
C LEU A 217 -7.81 -2.08 -2.10
N GLN A 218 -8.27 -1.70 -0.91
CA GLN A 218 -7.46 -1.09 0.14
C GLN A 218 -7.29 -2.04 1.31
N ALA A 219 -6.12 -2.00 1.95
CA ALA A 219 -5.90 -2.68 3.22
C ALA A 219 -5.24 -1.71 4.20
N VAL A 220 -5.75 -1.68 5.43
CA VAL A 220 -5.21 -0.89 6.53
C VAL A 220 -4.58 -1.84 7.52
N ILE A 221 -3.26 -1.75 7.69
CA ILE A 221 -2.50 -2.73 8.46
C ILE A 221 -1.63 -2.02 9.49
N PHE A 222 -1.58 -2.55 10.71
CA PHE A 222 -0.61 -2.08 11.69
C PHE A 222 0.82 -2.32 11.21
N PRO A 223 1.76 -1.36 11.38
CA PRO A 223 3.15 -1.56 10.98
C PRO A 223 3.75 -2.84 11.58
N GLU A 224 3.42 -3.18 12.82
CA GLU A 224 3.93 -4.37 13.50
C GLU A 224 3.59 -5.68 12.77
N ASN A 225 2.50 -5.70 11.98
CA ASN A 225 2.07 -6.87 11.22
C ASN A 225 2.81 -6.98 9.87
N ARG A 226 4.13 -7.16 9.95
CA ARG A 226 5.03 -7.28 8.78
C ARG A 226 4.65 -8.45 7.86
N ALA A 227 4.13 -9.54 8.42
CA ALA A 227 3.68 -10.69 7.65
C ALA A 227 2.50 -10.35 6.73
N SER A 228 1.51 -9.61 7.23
CA SER A 228 0.38 -9.15 6.42
C SER A 228 0.81 -8.17 5.35
N ILE A 229 1.68 -7.20 5.68
CA ILE A 229 2.24 -6.24 4.71
C ILE A 229 2.96 -6.97 3.57
N ALA A 230 3.88 -7.88 3.90
CA ALA A 230 4.62 -8.65 2.90
C ALA A 230 3.71 -9.54 2.03
N LEU A 231 2.65 -10.10 2.63
CA LEU A 231 1.66 -10.88 1.89
C LEU A 231 0.89 -10.02 0.89
N HIS A 232 0.44 -8.83 1.30
CA HIS A 232 -0.25 -7.89 0.42
C HIS A 232 0.63 -7.41 -0.72
N HIS A 233 1.90 -7.09 -0.46
CA HIS A 233 2.84 -6.71 -1.53
C HIS A 233 3.00 -7.80 -2.59
N LYS A 234 3.12 -9.06 -2.17
CA LYS A 234 3.16 -10.18 -3.12
C LYS A 234 1.87 -10.27 -3.94
N ALA A 235 0.71 -9.93 -3.37
CA ALA A 235 -0.55 -9.90 -4.10
C ALA A 235 -0.71 -8.68 -5.04
N GLY A 236 0.33 -7.86 -5.21
CA GLY A 236 0.32 -6.68 -6.07
C GLY A 236 -0.21 -5.42 -5.38
N PHE A 237 -0.33 -5.42 -4.05
CA PHE A 237 -0.61 -4.19 -3.33
C PHE A 237 0.64 -3.34 -3.20
N ARG A 238 0.45 -2.03 -3.25
CA ARG A 238 1.49 -1.03 -3.07
C ARG A 238 1.20 -0.18 -1.84
N THR A 239 2.23 0.30 -1.16
CA THR A 239 2.04 1.23 -0.04
C THR A 239 1.66 2.60 -0.55
N VAL A 240 0.53 3.10 -0.08
CA VAL A 240 0.08 4.48 -0.32
C VAL A 240 0.72 5.42 0.69
N GLY A 241 0.80 5.02 1.97
CA GLY A 241 1.48 5.80 2.99
C GLY A 241 1.32 5.26 4.41
N LEU A 242 2.11 5.84 5.31
CA LEU A 242 1.99 5.69 6.76
C LEU A 242 1.08 6.79 7.30
N ARG A 243 0.06 6.41 8.06
CA ARG A 243 -0.78 7.33 8.82
C ARG A 243 -0.36 7.25 10.27
N GLU A 244 0.43 8.23 10.70
CA GLU A 244 0.99 8.32 12.04
C GLU A 244 -0.08 8.72 13.06
N ARG A 245 -0.08 8.05 14.23
CA ARG A 245 -0.92 8.33 15.41
C ARG A 245 -2.38 8.56 15.04
N ILE A 246 -2.89 7.79 14.08
CA ILE A 246 -4.19 8.03 13.46
C ILE A 246 -5.36 7.63 14.37
N ALA A 247 -5.14 6.69 15.29
CA ALA A 247 -6.16 6.25 16.25
C ALA A 247 -5.55 5.80 17.57
N LYS A 248 -6.34 5.93 18.64
CA LYS A 248 -5.96 5.54 20.01
C LYS A 248 -6.46 4.13 20.31
N HIS A 249 -5.57 3.24 20.72
CA HIS A 249 -5.83 1.85 21.06
C HIS A 249 -5.20 1.53 22.43
N HIS A 250 -6.00 1.05 23.39
CA HIS A 250 -5.55 0.76 24.76
C HIS A 250 -4.73 1.88 25.44
N GLY A 251 -5.07 3.13 25.18
CA GLY A 251 -4.37 4.28 25.77
C GLY A 251 -3.24 4.85 24.90
N GLU A 252 -2.79 4.13 23.89
CA GLU A 252 -1.67 4.50 23.03
C GLU A 252 -2.13 4.93 21.64
N TRP A 253 -1.50 5.96 21.06
CA TRP A 253 -1.75 6.35 19.68
C TRP A 253 -0.92 5.49 18.74
N ARG A 254 -1.57 4.81 17.81
CA ARG A 254 -0.93 3.87 16.89
C ARG A 254 -1.00 4.34 15.44
N ASP A 255 -0.02 3.89 14.68
CA ASP A 255 0.10 4.16 13.26
C ASP A 255 -0.61 3.08 12.44
N THR A 256 -0.91 3.39 11.17
CA THR A 256 -1.32 2.37 10.19
C THR A 256 -0.62 2.57 8.86
N VAL A 257 -0.29 1.47 8.19
CA VAL A 257 0.13 1.46 6.79
C VAL A 257 -1.11 1.27 5.93
N LEU A 258 -1.36 2.21 5.02
CA LEU A 258 -2.38 2.08 3.99
C LEU A 258 -1.75 1.47 2.74
N LEU A 259 -2.26 0.30 2.36
CA LEU A 259 -1.92 -0.37 1.12
C LEU A 259 -3.10 -0.28 0.14
N GLU A 260 -2.81 -0.28 -1.15
CA GLU A 260 -3.83 -0.43 -2.18
C GLU A 260 -3.38 -1.35 -3.31
N ARG A 261 -4.33 -1.99 -3.99
CA ARG A 261 -4.16 -2.62 -5.29
C ARG A 261 -5.22 -2.06 -6.22
N ARG A 262 -4.83 -1.67 -7.42
CA ARG A 262 -5.77 -1.27 -8.49
C ARG A 262 -5.87 -2.39 -9.51
N ARG A 263 -7.04 -2.51 -10.13
CA ARG A 263 -7.22 -3.41 -11.27
C ARG A 263 -6.23 -3.02 -12.40
N PRO A 264 -5.60 -3.98 -13.09
CA PRO A 264 -4.72 -3.71 -14.23
C PRO A 264 -5.42 -3.02 -15.40
#